data_AF-A0A938RZF4-F1
#
_entry.id   AF-A0A938RZF4-F1
#
_cell.length_a   1.000
_cell.length_b   1.000
_cell.length_c   1.000
_cell.angle_alpha   90.00
_cell.angle_beta   90.00
_cell.angle_gamma   90.00
#
_symmetry.space_group_name_H-M   'P 1'
#
loop_
_entity.id
_entity.type
_entity.pdbx_description
1 polymer ?
#
loop_
_entity_poly.entity_id
_entity_poly.type
_entity_poly.pdbx_seq_one_letter_code
_entity_poly.pdbx_strand_id
1 'polypeptide(L)'
;MITTKQAKTVLPAMRAAVAALHEVWAKCREVERAIGHDLDGLEGVIQDMAAGLDDPESIDVAYVRDAINAQADELVDEADACPRCGERSVDSLVWQDDGETVHCTNCGTRYTPPSK
;
A
#
# COMPACT_ATOMS: atom_id res chain seq x y z
N MET A 1 -16.20 14.88 -34.56
CA MET A 1 -15.86 13.67 -35.36
C MET A 1 -14.43 13.83 -35.81
N ILE A 2 -13.50 12.99 -35.33
CA ILE A 2 -12.05 13.12 -35.60
C ILE A 2 -11.78 12.52 -36.99
N THR A 3 -11.03 13.21 -37.83
CA THR A 3 -10.70 12.70 -39.17
C THR A 3 -9.68 11.56 -39.09
N THR A 4 -9.69 10.66 -40.08
CA THR A 4 -8.75 9.52 -40.17
C THR A 4 -7.28 9.97 -40.16
N LYS A 5 -7.01 11.19 -40.65
CA LYS A 5 -5.68 11.81 -40.64
C LYS A 5 -5.27 12.25 -39.23
N GLN A 6 -6.18 12.88 -38.48
CA GLN A 6 -5.95 13.25 -37.07
C GLN A 6 -5.79 12.01 -36.19
N ALA A 7 -6.57 10.94 -36.43
CA ALA A 7 -6.45 9.68 -35.70
C ALA A 7 -5.06 9.04 -35.87
N LYS A 8 -4.50 9.02 -37.09
CA LYS A 8 -3.15 8.47 -37.36
C LYS A 8 -2.03 9.22 -36.62
N THR A 9 -2.21 10.51 -36.36
CA THR A 9 -1.22 11.32 -35.65
C THR A 9 -1.32 11.15 -34.13
N VAL A 10 -2.53 11.01 -33.59
CA VAL A 10 -2.78 11.01 -32.15
C VAL A 10 -2.68 9.60 -31.53
N LEU A 11 -3.05 8.56 -32.28
CA LEU A 11 -3.02 7.17 -31.80
C LEU A 11 -1.66 6.69 -31.27
N PRO A 12 -0.51 6.97 -31.93
CA PRO A 12 0.79 6.58 -31.41
C PRO A 12 1.13 7.25 -30.07
N ALA A 13 0.82 8.54 -29.94
CA ALA A 13 1.04 9.30 -28.71
C ALA A 13 0.16 8.79 -27.56
N MET A 14 -1.12 8.49 -27.82
CA MET A 14 -2.00 7.87 -26.82
C MET A 14 -1.50 6.48 -26.40
N ARG A 15 -1.04 5.65 -27.34
CA ARG A 15 -0.47 4.34 -27.02
C ARG A 15 0.79 4.44 -26.16
N ALA A 16 1.66 5.40 -26.47
CA ALA A 16 2.85 5.66 -25.65
C ALA A 16 2.47 6.13 -24.24
N ALA A 17 1.48 7.01 -24.11
CA ALA A 17 0.98 7.47 -22.81
C ALA A 17 0.37 6.33 -21.98
N VAL A 18 -0.43 5.45 -22.60
CA VAL A 18 -0.98 4.25 -21.94
C VAL A 18 0.13 3.29 -21.50
N ALA A 19 1.17 3.10 -22.33
CA ALA A 19 2.32 2.27 -21.97
C ALA A 19 3.10 2.85 -20.77
N ALA A 20 3.31 4.18 -20.74
CA ALA A 20 3.94 4.85 -19.62
C ALA A 20 3.10 4.73 -18.33
N LEU A 21 1.77 4.87 -18.43
CA LEU A 21 0.87 4.64 -17.29
C LEU A 21 0.95 3.21 -16.77
N HIS A 22 1.02 2.21 -17.66
CA HIS A 22 1.21 0.82 -17.26
C HIS A 22 2.54 0.59 -16.55
N GLU A 23 3.62 1.25 -16.96
CA GLU A 23 4.92 1.16 -16.29
C GLU A 23 4.89 1.77 -14.89
N VAL A 24 4.25 2.94 -14.73
CA VAL A 24 4.02 3.55 -13.42
C VAL A 24 3.21 2.61 -12.53
N TRP A 25 2.14 2.03 -13.06
CA TRP A 25 1.27 1.13 -12.30
C TRP A 25 1.97 -0.17 -11.89
N ALA A 26 2.88 -0.69 -12.73
CA ALA A 26 3.71 -1.83 -12.38
C ALA A 26 4.67 -1.53 -11.22
N LYS A 27 5.29 -0.33 -11.21
CA LYS A 27 6.15 0.13 -10.12
C LYS A 27 5.36 0.34 -8.83
N CYS A 28 4.16 0.92 -8.90
CA CYS A 28 3.26 1.02 -7.75
C CYS A 28 2.96 -0.36 -7.15
N ARG A 29 2.65 -1.36 -7.98
CA ARG A 29 2.38 -2.72 -7.52
C ARG A 29 3.59 -3.43 -6.90
N GLU A 30 4.80 -3.13 -7.37
CA GLU A 30 6.03 -3.61 -6.73
C GLU A 30 6.20 -3.00 -5.33
N VAL A 31 5.91 -1.71 -5.18
CA VAL A 31 5.91 -1.02 -3.88
C VAL A 31 4.81 -1.58 -2.96
N GLU A 32 3.59 -1.80 -3.45
CA GLU A 32 2.50 -2.43 -2.67
C GLU A 32 2.89 -3.80 -2.14
N ARG A 33 3.57 -4.63 -2.95
CA ARG A 33 4.06 -5.94 -2.52
C ARG A 33 5.20 -5.84 -1.50
N ALA A 34 6.08 -4.85 -1.65
CA ALA A 34 7.20 -4.65 -0.74
C ALA A 34 6.75 -4.13 0.63
N ILE A 35 5.64 -3.39 0.69
CA ILE A 35 5.10 -2.85 1.93
C ILE A 35 4.32 -3.91 2.74
N GLY A 36 3.93 -5.02 2.12
CA GLY A 36 3.09 -6.05 2.76
C GLY A 36 1.63 -5.62 2.72
N HIS A 37 0.76 -6.54 2.34
CA HIS A 37 -0.66 -6.27 2.09
C HIS A 37 -1.40 -5.89 3.38
N ASP A 38 -1.49 -4.59 3.67
CA ASP A 38 -2.59 -3.99 4.44
C ASP A 38 -2.81 -2.53 3.97
N LEU A 39 -3.40 -2.37 2.78
CA LEU A 39 -3.70 -1.05 2.19
C LEU A 39 -5.13 -0.58 2.49
N ASP A 40 -5.85 -1.25 3.38
CA ASP A 40 -7.14 -0.75 3.86
C ASP A 40 -6.94 0.59 4.62
N GLY A 41 -5.77 0.80 5.23
CA GLY A 41 -5.36 2.10 5.79
C GLY A 41 -4.92 3.14 4.74
N LEU A 42 -4.28 2.72 3.65
CA LEU A 42 -3.81 3.63 2.60
C LEU A 42 -4.96 4.14 1.72
N GLU A 43 -5.97 3.31 1.46
CA GLU A 43 -7.17 3.73 0.73
C GLU A 43 -7.97 4.78 1.52
N GLY A 44 -8.03 4.65 2.85
CA GLY A 44 -8.60 5.67 3.75
C GLY A 44 -7.83 7.00 3.71
N VAL A 45 -6.49 6.96 3.77
CA VAL A 45 -5.66 8.18 3.64
C VAL A 45 -5.81 8.81 2.26
N ILE A 46 -5.86 8.01 1.19
CA ILE A 46 -6.08 8.51 -0.18
C ILE A 46 -7.49 9.11 -0.32
N GLN A 47 -8.52 8.55 0.31
CA GLN A 47 -9.87 9.10 0.33
C GLN A 47 -9.98 10.38 1.16
N ASP A 48 -9.32 10.46 2.31
CA ASP A 48 -9.25 11.69 3.13
C ASP A 48 -8.48 12.80 2.41
N MET A 49 -7.39 12.44 1.72
CA MET A 49 -6.70 13.36 0.83
C MET A 49 -7.62 13.79 -0.32
N ALA A 50 -8.31 12.87 -0.99
CA ALA A 50 -9.25 13.18 -2.07
C ALA A 50 -10.46 14.03 -1.63
N ALA A 51 -10.91 13.90 -0.39
CA ALA A 51 -11.98 14.71 0.20
C ALA A 51 -11.52 16.12 0.57
N GLY A 52 -10.21 16.33 0.80
CA GLY A 52 -9.59 17.64 1.07
C GLY A 52 -9.05 18.39 -0.17
N LEU A 53 -9.06 17.74 -1.34
CA LEU A 53 -8.51 18.28 -2.59
C LEU A 53 -9.47 19.22 -3.32
N ASP A 54 -9.72 20.39 -2.73
CA ASP A 54 -10.02 21.59 -3.55
C ASP A 54 -8.73 22.20 -4.13
N ASP A 55 -7.53 21.80 -3.65
CA ASP A 55 -6.24 22.30 -4.14
C ASP A 55 -5.08 21.27 -4.04
N PRO A 56 -4.64 20.65 -5.15
CA PRO A 56 -3.52 19.72 -5.17
C PRO A 56 -2.13 20.34 -4.92
N GLU A 57 -1.98 21.67 -4.96
CA GLU A 57 -0.72 22.33 -4.58
C GLU A 57 -0.51 22.36 -3.06
N SER A 58 -1.53 22.00 -2.26
CA SER A 58 -1.48 22.01 -0.79
C SER A 58 -0.99 20.71 -0.15
N ILE A 59 -0.71 19.66 -0.93
CA ILE A 59 -0.20 18.38 -0.40
C ILE A 59 1.22 18.57 0.13
N ASP A 60 1.34 18.69 1.45
CA ASP A 60 2.64 18.76 2.13
C ASP A 60 3.30 17.38 2.17
N VAL A 61 4.40 17.23 1.42
CA VAL A 61 5.19 16.00 1.34
C VAL A 61 5.78 15.59 2.71
N ALA A 62 5.99 16.55 3.63
CA ALA A 62 6.38 16.23 4.99
C ALA A 62 5.24 15.57 5.75
N TYR A 63 4.03 16.13 5.68
CA TYR A 63 2.83 15.55 6.29
C TYR A 63 2.54 14.14 5.77
N VAL A 64 2.62 13.94 4.44
CA VAL A 64 2.42 12.61 3.83
C VAL A 64 3.46 11.60 4.32
N ARG A 65 4.73 12.02 4.41
CA ARG A 65 5.80 11.16 4.91
C ARG A 65 5.62 10.82 6.38
N ASP A 66 5.25 11.80 7.20
CA ASP A 66 5.03 11.59 8.63
C ASP A 66 3.83 10.67 8.87
N ALA A 67 2.75 10.80 8.08
CA ALA A 67 1.60 9.91 8.14
C ALA A 67 1.95 8.46 7.71
N ILE A 68 2.74 8.29 6.65
CA ILE A 68 3.23 6.98 6.22
C ILE A 68 4.13 6.35 7.29
N ASN A 69 5.03 7.13 7.88
CA ASN A 69 5.92 6.66 8.94
C ASN A 69 5.13 6.27 10.19
N ALA A 70 4.11 7.04 10.57
CA ALA A 70 3.25 6.73 11.70
C ALA A 70 2.52 5.40 11.51
N GLN A 71 2.04 5.08 10.31
CA GLN A 71 1.46 3.77 10.03
C GLN A 71 2.50 2.64 10.03
N ALA A 72 3.73 2.92 9.62
CA ALA A 72 4.81 1.93 9.67
C ALA A 72 5.21 1.54 11.10
N ASP A 73 5.09 2.46 12.06
CA ASP A 73 5.35 2.19 13.49
C ASP A 73 4.30 1.24 14.12
N GLU A 74 3.16 1.04 13.46
CA GLU A 74 2.10 0.11 13.89
C GLU A 74 2.25 -1.30 13.27
N LEU A 75 3.34 -1.53 12.54
CA LEU A 75 3.69 -2.82 11.95
C LEU A 75 4.85 -3.47 12.71
N VAL A 76 4.76 -4.79 12.93
CA VAL A 76 5.90 -5.57 13.41
C VAL A 76 6.96 -5.73 12.31
N ASP A 77 8.18 -6.07 12.72
CA ASP A 77 9.25 -6.45 11.79
C ASP A 77 8.81 -7.56 10.84
N GLU A 78 9.29 -7.53 9.60
CA GLU A 78 8.91 -8.51 8.57
C GLU A 78 9.24 -9.95 8.98
N ALA A 79 10.28 -10.14 9.80
CA ALA A 79 10.63 -11.44 10.36
C ALA A 79 9.55 -11.98 11.32
N ASP A 80 8.81 -11.09 12.00
CA ASP A 80 7.78 -11.43 12.98
C ASP A 80 6.38 -11.46 12.38
N ALA A 81 6.26 -11.21 11.07
CA ALA A 81 5.03 -11.31 10.32
C ALA A 81 4.40 -12.72 10.44
N CYS A 82 3.08 -12.79 10.29
CA CYS A 82 2.38 -14.06 10.23
C CYS A 82 2.92 -14.90 9.07
N PRO A 83 3.50 -16.09 9.31
CA PRO A 83 4.16 -16.90 8.27
C PRO A 83 3.17 -17.48 7.24
N ARG A 84 1.86 -17.37 7.50
CA ARG A 84 0.82 -17.89 6.61
C ARG A 84 0.25 -16.84 5.68
N CYS A 85 -0.12 -15.67 6.19
CA CYS A 85 -0.80 -14.63 5.41
C CYS A 85 0.02 -13.35 5.25
N GLY A 86 1.17 -13.25 5.91
CA GLY A 86 2.03 -12.05 5.85
C GLY A 86 1.51 -10.87 6.67
N GLU A 87 0.50 -11.07 7.52
CA GLU A 87 -0.01 -10.03 8.43
C GLU A 87 1.10 -9.47 9.30
N ARG A 88 1.13 -8.14 9.44
CA ARG A 88 2.17 -7.41 10.19
C ARG A 88 1.60 -6.38 11.15
N SER A 89 0.31 -6.06 11.08
CA SER A 89 -0.31 -5.10 12.01
C SER A 89 -0.21 -5.60 13.45
N VAL A 90 0.32 -4.78 14.35
CA VAL A 90 0.40 -5.08 15.78
C VAL A 90 -0.98 -5.39 16.37
N ASP A 91 -2.02 -4.71 15.90
CA ASP A 91 -3.41 -4.94 16.35
C ASP A 91 -3.98 -6.29 15.91
N SER A 92 -3.48 -6.83 14.79
CA SER A 92 -3.90 -8.13 14.24
C SER A 92 -3.07 -9.31 14.78
N LEU A 93 -1.99 -9.02 15.52
CA LEU A 93 -1.03 -10.00 16.02
C LEU A 93 -1.04 -10.04 17.56
N VAL A 94 -1.90 -10.89 18.12
CA VAL A 94 -2.17 -10.93 19.57
C VAL A 94 -1.31 -11.97 20.27
N TRP A 95 -0.42 -11.52 21.16
CA TRP A 95 0.32 -12.40 22.07
C TRP A 95 -0.62 -13.22 22.96
N GLN A 96 -0.34 -14.52 23.04
CA GLN A 96 -1.10 -15.42 23.90
C GLN A 96 -0.55 -15.40 25.34
N ASP A 97 -1.33 -15.94 26.28
CA ASP A 97 -0.97 -16.00 27.71
C ASP A 97 0.32 -16.80 27.99
N ASP A 98 0.82 -17.57 27.02
CA ASP A 98 2.09 -18.29 27.13
C ASP A 98 3.33 -17.38 27.00
N GLY A 99 3.17 -16.16 26.47
CA GLY A 99 4.28 -15.24 26.20
C GLY A 99 5.28 -15.74 25.16
N GLU A 100 4.92 -16.76 24.38
CA GLU A 100 5.79 -17.38 23.36
C GLU A 100 5.14 -17.46 22.00
N THR A 101 3.81 -17.47 21.94
CA THR A 101 3.07 -17.58 20.70
C THR A 101 2.23 -16.33 20.44
N VAL A 102 2.19 -15.95 19.18
CA VAL A 102 1.33 -14.92 18.63
C VAL A 102 0.20 -15.60 17.87
N HIS A 103 -1.02 -15.10 18.07
CA HIS A 103 -2.18 -15.47 17.30
C HIS A 103 -2.51 -14.37 16.29
N CYS A 104 -2.42 -14.70 15.00
CA CYS A 104 -2.89 -13.84 13.93
C CYS A 104 -4.42 -13.91 13.86
N THR A 105 -5.10 -12.81 14.13
CA THR A 105 -6.57 -12.72 14.11
C THR A 105 -7.14 -12.75 12.69
N ASN A 106 -6.35 -12.34 11.69
CA ASN A 106 -6.75 -12.32 10.28
C ASN A 106 -6.93 -13.74 9.68
N CYS A 107 -5.94 -14.62 9.85
CA CYS A 107 -6.00 -15.99 9.30
C CYS A 107 -6.13 -17.11 10.34
N GLY A 108 -6.13 -16.77 11.62
CA GLY A 108 -6.23 -17.71 12.75
C GLY A 108 -4.95 -18.50 13.06
N THR A 109 -3.85 -18.23 12.37
CA THR A 109 -2.58 -18.97 12.58
C THR A 109 -1.96 -18.60 13.93
N ARG A 110 -1.49 -19.61 14.67
CA ARG A 110 -0.64 -19.41 15.84
C ARG A 110 0.80 -19.76 15.50
N TYR A 111 1.73 -18.91 15.87
CA TYR A 111 3.15 -19.09 15.54
C TYR A 111 4.03 -18.45 16.61
N THR A 112 5.30 -18.84 16.61
CA THR A 112 6.34 -18.22 17.46
C THR A 112 7.16 -17.28 16.58
N PRO A 113 7.14 -15.96 16.83
CA PRO A 113 7.94 -15.02 16.07
C PRO A 113 9.45 -15.24 16.32
N PRO A 114 10.32 -15.01 15.32
CA PRO A 114 11.77 -15.15 15.45
C PRO A 114 12.41 -14.15 16.43
N SER A 115 11.87 -12.93 16.52
CA SER A 115 12.30 -11.92 17.49
C SER A 115 11.49 -12.10 18.77
N LYS A 116 12.17 -12.27 19.91
CA LYS A 116 11.58 -12.16 21.25
C LYS A 116 12.15 -10.94 21.95
#